data_AF-A0A3A5HBS8-F1
#
_entry.id   AF-A0A3A5HBS8-F1
#
_cell.length_a   1.000
_cell.length_b   1.000
_cell.length_c   1.000
_cell.angle_alpha   90.00
_cell.angle_beta   90.00
_cell.angle_gamma   90.00
#
_symmetry.space_group_name_H-M   'P 1'
#
loop_
_entity.id
_entity.type
_entity.pdbx_description
1 polymer ?
#
loop_
_entity_poly.entity_id
_entity_poly.type
_entity_poly.pdbx_seq_one_letter_code
_entity_poly.pdbx_strand_id
1 'polypeptide(L)'
;MIESKIKVLRKAAQVSTVQDSDKIWCVIAGNEEMVNNVAYAAISAKERVKIVFREHVNLKESFVRKKFDFIMLHGDSNIIRELSLICKENGGAYLKIAPYYVKNESNLILLVAPDNAIKKFAGDAEKDNIKFSFILEDKTTGFIETDVSITNHLPKLLRDVVDPLFKLTDMVLSTILISTDEQYIKQIKKVANSNQIFVVEFKEIIEEE
;
A
#
# COMPACT_ATOMS: atom_id res chain seq x y z
N MET A 1 -46.18 28.09 -3.95
CA MET A 1 -45.66 26.89 -4.67
C MET A 1 -44.20 27.05 -5.13
N ILE A 2 -43.68 28.26 -5.33
CA ILE A 2 -42.26 28.51 -5.63
C ILE A 2 -41.39 28.42 -4.36
N GLU A 3 -41.87 28.94 -3.22
CA GLU A 3 -41.15 28.85 -1.93
C GLU A 3 -40.88 27.43 -1.45
N SER A 4 -41.80 26.48 -1.66
CA SER A 4 -41.58 25.08 -1.28
C SER A 4 -40.48 24.43 -2.12
N LYS A 5 -40.40 24.75 -3.42
CA LYS A 5 -39.31 24.29 -4.29
C LYS A 5 -37.97 24.94 -3.92
N ILE A 6 -37.95 26.23 -3.60
CA ILE A 6 -36.74 26.93 -3.13
C ILE A 6 -36.27 26.38 -1.76
N LYS A 7 -37.20 26.03 -0.86
CA LYS A 7 -36.89 25.45 0.44
C LYS A 7 -36.34 24.02 0.31
N VAL A 8 -36.87 23.24 -0.63
CA VAL A 8 -36.34 21.91 -0.98
C VAL A 8 -34.96 22.01 -1.63
N LEU A 9 -34.75 22.97 -2.55
CA LEU A 9 -33.43 23.21 -3.16
C LEU A 9 -32.41 23.73 -2.14
N ARG A 10 -32.81 24.58 -1.19
CA ARG A 10 -31.95 25.00 -0.06
C ARG A 10 -31.66 23.87 0.91
N LYS A 11 -32.63 22.97 1.16
CA LYS A 11 -32.41 21.77 1.99
C LYS A 11 -31.47 20.79 1.27
N ALA A 12 -31.64 20.59 -0.03
CA ALA A 12 -30.74 19.78 -0.85
C ALA A 12 -29.33 20.39 -0.88
N ALA A 13 -29.21 21.72 -1.04
CA ALA A 13 -27.92 22.42 -0.97
C ALA A 13 -27.29 22.38 0.44
N GLN A 14 -28.08 22.48 1.52
CA GLN A 14 -27.59 22.31 2.89
C GLN A 14 -27.10 20.89 3.18
N VAL A 15 -27.76 19.88 2.61
CA VAL A 15 -27.33 18.47 2.67
C VAL A 15 -26.11 18.22 1.75
N SER A 16 -25.88 19.08 0.76
CA SER A 16 -24.70 19.06 -0.11
C SER A 16 -23.47 19.73 0.50
N THR A 17 -23.66 20.65 1.46
CA THR A 17 -22.58 21.43 2.11
C THR A 17 -21.96 20.74 3.31
N VAL A 18 -22.45 19.57 3.70
CA VAL A 18 -21.76 18.65 4.62
C VAL A 18 -21.51 17.37 3.85
N GLN A 19 -20.50 17.39 2.97
CA GLN A 19 -19.91 16.17 2.45
C GLN A 19 -19.18 15.49 3.62
N ASP A 20 -19.92 14.79 4.49
CA ASP A 20 -19.36 13.64 5.18
C ASP A 20 -19.15 12.58 4.10
N SER A 21 -18.09 12.76 3.31
CA SER A 21 -17.54 11.64 2.56
C SER A 21 -17.17 10.58 3.58
N ASP A 22 -17.52 9.32 3.34
CA ASP A 22 -16.98 8.24 4.15
C ASP A 22 -15.46 8.38 4.17
N LYS A 23 -14.89 8.55 5.37
CA LYS A 23 -13.44 8.54 5.56
C LYS A 23 -12.96 7.11 5.39
N ILE A 24 -11.95 6.92 4.56
CA ILE A 24 -11.38 5.61 4.28
C ILE A 24 -9.87 5.67 4.46
N TRP A 25 -9.26 4.52 4.68
CA TRP A 25 -7.82 4.39 4.59
C TRP A 25 -7.42 4.03 3.17
N CYS A 26 -6.26 4.49 2.76
CA CYS A 26 -5.64 4.12 1.50
C CYS A 26 -4.18 3.79 1.73
N VAL A 27 -3.75 2.66 1.20
CA VAL A 27 -2.35 2.28 1.13
C VAL A 27 -1.90 2.43 -0.29
N ILE A 28 -0.73 3.02 -0.50
CA ILE A 28 -0.11 3.14 -1.82
C ILE A 28 1.33 2.64 -1.72
N ALA A 29 1.74 1.83 -2.70
CA ALA A 29 3.10 1.29 -2.78
C ALA A 29 3.62 1.28 -4.22
N GLY A 30 4.90 1.60 -4.40
CA GLY A 30 5.58 1.57 -5.69
C GLY A 30 6.88 2.39 -5.70
N ASN A 31 7.32 2.86 -6.87
CA ASN A 31 8.57 3.62 -6.98
C ASN A 31 8.51 4.96 -6.22
N GLU A 32 9.67 5.42 -5.76
CA GLU A 32 9.82 6.64 -4.96
C GLU A 32 9.18 7.87 -5.64
N GLU A 33 9.44 8.06 -6.94
CA GLU A 33 8.88 9.18 -7.70
C GLU A 33 7.34 9.18 -7.72
N MET A 34 6.73 8.01 -7.92
CA MET A 34 5.28 7.86 -7.91
C MET A 34 4.70 8.17 -6.52
N VAL A 35 5.31 7.65 -5.46
CA VAL A 35 4.85 7.92 -4.09
C VAL A 35 5.05 9.39 -3.71
N ASN A 36 6.11 10.03 -4.20
CA ASN A 36 6.32 11.47 -4.05
C ASN A 36 5.19 12.29 -4.69
N ASN A 37 4.75 11.93 -5.90
CA ASN A 37 3.63 12.59 -6.57
C ASN A 37 2.34 12.50 -5.76
N VAL A 38 2.04 11.30 -5.23
CA VAL A 38 0.89 11.08 -4.35
C VAL A 38 1.02 11.88 -3.05
N ALA A 39 2.19 11.87 -2.41
CA ALA A 39 2.43 12.59 -1.16
C ALA A 39 2.26 14.10 -1.35
N TYR A 40 2.78 14.66 -2.44
CA TYR A 40 2.63 16.07 -2.78
C TYR A 40 1.16 16.45 -2.98
N ALA A 41 0.39 15.62 -3.70
CA ALA A 41 -1.04 15.83 -3.89
C ALA A 41 -1.81 15.71 -2.57
N ALA A 42 -1.45 14.76 -1.70
CA ALA A 42 -2.05 14.61 -0.37
C ALA A 42 -1.77 15.83 0.54
N ILE A 43 -0.54 16.35 0.56
CA ILE A 43 -0.16 17.56 1.31
C ILE A 43 -0.95 18.78 0.80
N SER A 44 -1.14 18.87 -0.51
CA SER A 44 -1.94 19.93 -1.13
C SER A 44 -3.42 19.87 -0.72
N ALA A 45 -3.92 18.67 -0.37
CA ALA A 45 -5.27 18.41 0.08
C ALA A 45 -5.39 18.16 1.61
N LYS A 46 -4.45 18.70 2.42
CA LYS A 46 -4.34 18.45 3.88
C LYS A 46 -5.62 18.62 4.71
N GLU A 47 -6.55 19.45 4.26
CA GLU A 47 -7.84 19.67 4.95
C GLU A 47 -8.80 18.47 4.81
N ARG A 48 -8.54 17.56 3.86
CA ARG A 48 -9.41 16.42 3.52
C ARG A 48 -8.71 15.08 3.63
N VAL A 49 -7.38 15.03 3.59
CA VAL A 49 -6.59 13.79 3.73
C VAL A 49 -5.36 14.02 4.60
N LYS A 50 -5.07 13.05 5.46
CA LYS A 50 -3.89 13.01 6.32
C LYS A 50 -2.98 11.89 5.85
N ILE A 51 -1.67 12.17 5.79
CA ILE A 51 -0.65 11.13 5.69
C ILE A 51 -0.50 10.54 7.09
N VAL A 52 -0.81 9.26 7.23
CA VAL A 52 -0.71 8.56 8.51
C VAL A 52 0.75 8.20 8.78
N PHE A 53 1.41 7.54 7.82
CA PHE A 53 2.84 7.34 7.82
C PHE A 53 3.36 7.03 6.42
N ARG A 54 4.68 7.07 6.28
CA ARG A 54 5.41 6.76 5.04
C ARG A 54 6.69 6.01 5.38
N GLU A 55 7.03 5.01 4.58
CA GLU A 55 8.23 4.19 4.73
C GLU A 55 8.97 4.01 3.41
N HIS A 56 10.30 4.01 3.47
CA HIS A 56 11.19 3.70 2.36
C HIS A 56 11.72 2.27 2.52
N VAL A 57 11.16 1.34 1.77
CA VAL A 57 11.40 -0.09 1.98
C VAL A 57 12.52 -0.60 1.09
N ASN A 58 13.50 -1.27 1.73
CA ASN A 58 14.60 -1.94 1.06
C ASN A 58 14.59 -3.43 1.41
N LEU A 59 14.13 -4.27 0.50
CA LEU A 59 14.13 -5.73 0.68
C LEU A 59 15.40 -6.31 0.05
N LYS A 60 16.18 -7.07 0.82
CA LYS A 60 17.41 -7.70 0.31
C LYS A 60 17.16 -9.17 0.03
N GLU A 61 17.27 -9.56 -1.24
CA GLU A 61 17.23 -10.96 -1.66
C GLU A 61 18.54 -11.33 -2.35
N SER A 62 19.36 -12.17 -1.70
CA SER A 62 20.68 -12.54 -2.18
C SER A 62 21.53 -11.31 -2.55
N PHE A 63 21.71 -11.07 -3.85
CA PHE A 63 22.50 -9.96 -4.38
C PHE A 63 21.65 -8.81 -4.92
N VAL A 64 20.32 -8.93 -4.91
CA VAL A 64 19.39 -7.92 -5.41
C VAL A 64 18.75 -7.19 -4.22
N ARG A 65 18.69 -5.86 -4.31
CA ARG A 65 17.92 -4.99 -3.43
C ARG A 65 16.70 -4.52 -4.20
N LYS A 66 15.53 -4.74 -3.64
CA LYS A 66 14.26 -4.28 -4.18
C LYS A 66 13.85 -3.07 -3.38
N LYS A 67 13.57 -1.98 -4.09
CA LYS A 67 13.26 -0.69 -3.48
C LYS A 67 11.85 -0.29 -3.85
N PHE A 68 11.09 0.12 -2.86
CA PHE A 68 9.81 0.75 -3.06
C PHE A 68 9.49 1.64 -1.87
N ASP A 69 8.65 2.62 -2.13
CA ASP A 69 8.07 3.46 -1.11
C ASP A 69 6.66 2.99 -0.79
N PHE A 70 6.29 3.18 0.47
CA PHE A 70 4.99 2.90 1.00
C PHE A 70 4.44 4.15 1.66
N ILE A 71 3.17 4.48 1.41
CA ILE A 71 2.47 5.56 2.10
C ILE A 71 1.08 5.10 2.50
N MET A 72 0.68 5.43 3.74
CA MET A 72 -0.67 5.26 4.22
C MET A 72 -1.35 6.62 4.40
N LEU A 73 -2.57 6.71 3.91
CA LEU A 73 -3.41 7.90 3.93
C LEU A 73 -4.74 7.59 4.63
N HIS A 74 -5.30 8.57 5.32
CA HIS A 74 -6.65 8.51 5.89
C HIS A 74 -7.38 9.81 5.58
N GLY A 75 -8.58 9.72 5.02
CA GLY A 75 -9.34 10.92 4.66
C GLY A 75 -10.53 10.68 3.77
N ASP A 76 -11.00 11.77 3.16
CA ASP A 76 -12.14 11.82 2.27
C ASP A 76 -12.00 10.83 1.10
N SER A 77 -13.02 9.98 0.93
CA SER A 77 -13.02 8.94 -0.12
C SER A 77 -12.92 9.49 -1.54
N ASN A 78 -13.39 10.71 -1.82
CA ASN A 78 -13.26 11.34 -3.13
C ASN A 78 -11.81 11.74 -3.40
N ILE A 79 -11.16 12.39 -2.42
CA ILE A 79 -9.75 12.75 -2.54
C ILE A 79 -8.89 11.49 -2.65
N ILE A 80 -9.15 10.49 -1.81
CA ILE A 80 -8.44 9.21 -1.91
C ILE A 80 -8.64 8.56 -3.27
N ARG A 81 -9.84 8.65 -3.87
CA ARG A 81 -10.07 8.15 -5.22
C ARG A 81 -9.20 8.85 -6.27
N GLU A 82 -9.06 10.16 -6.19
CA GLU A 82 -8.18 10.94 -7.08
C GLU A 82 -6.72 10.52 -6.90
N LEU A 83 -6.24 10.39 -5.66
CA LEU A 83 -4.88 9.93 -5.37
C LEU A 83 -4.61 8.51 -5.85
N SER A 84 -5.60 7.61 -5.76
CA SER A 84 -5.48 6.25 -6.31
C SER A 84 -5.37 6.23 -7.84
N LEU A 85 -5.99 7.19 -8.54
CA LEU A 85 -5.84 7.31 -10.00
C LEU A 85 -4.42 7.75 -10.35
N ILE A 86 -3.90 8.77 -9.67
CA ILE A 86 -2.50 9.21 -9.80
C ILE A 86 -1.56 8.02 -9.58
N CYS A 87 -1.78 7.25 -8.51
CA CYS A 87 -1.00 6.05 -8.22
C CYS A 87 -0.99 5.07 -9.42
N LYS A 88 -2.15 4.72 -9.97
CA LYS A 88 -2.24 3.74 -11.07
C LYS A 88 -1.64 4.23 -12.38
N GLU A 89 -1.87 5.48 -12.72
CA GLU A 89 -1.30 6.11 -13.92
C GLU A 89 0.23 6.14 -13.87
N ASN A 90 0.80 6.22 -12.67
CA ASN A 90 2.25 6.25 -12.43
C ASN A 90 2.83 4.89 -12.02
N GLY A 91 2.13 3.78 -12.28
CA GLY A 91 2.69 2.43 -12.11
C GLY A 91 2.51 1.80 -10.73
N GLY A 92 1.86 2.46 -9.78
CA GLY A 92 1.75 2.01 -8.38
C GLY A 92 0.63 0.99 -8.10
N ALA A 93 0.71 0.37 -6.93
CA ALA A 93 -0.37 -0.40 -6.31
C ALA A 93 -1.08 0.46 -5.26
N TYR A 94 -2.40 0.31 -5.12
CA TYR A 94 -3.15 0.91 -4.03
C TYR A 94 -4.24 0.00 -3.48
N LEU A 95 -4.49 0.10 -2.18
CA LEU A 95 -5.62 -0.54 -1.52
C LEU A 95 -6.47 0.49 -0.79
N LYS A 96 -7.76 0.53 -1.12
CA LYS A 96 -8.77 1.30 -0.37
C LYS A 96 -9.38 0.40 0.69
N ILE A 97 -9.20 0.78 1.95
CA ILE A 97 -9.66 0.02 3.10
C ILE A 97 -10.82 0.80 3.71
N ALA A 98 -12.03 0.29 3.46
CA ALA A 98 -13.24 0.86 4.01
C ALA A 98 -13.33 0.63 5.53
N PRO A 99 -13.99 1.53 6.29
CA PRO A 99 -14.25 1.34 7.72
C PRO A 99 -14.94 0.03 8.07
N TYR A 100 -15.68 -0.55 7.13
CA TYR A 100 -16.29 -1.87 7.30
C TYR A 100 -15.24 -2.94 7.65
N TYR A 101 -14.12 -3.01 6.94
CA TYR A 101 -13.10 -4.04 7.20
C TYR A 101 -12.46 -3.82 8.57
N VAL A 102 -12.11 -2.58 8.89
CA VAL A 102 -11.50 -2.22 10.19
C VAL A 102 -12.40 -2.59 11.37
N LYS A 103 -13.72 -2.49 11.21
CA LYS A 103 -14.69 -2.78 12.28
C LYS A 103 -15.06 -4.26 12.40
N ASN A 104 -15.04 -5.01 11.30
CA ASN A 104 -15.60 -6.36 11.25
C ASN A 104 -14.55 -7.47 11.10
N GLU A 105 -13.34 -7.14 10.63
CA GLU A 105 -12.25 -8.10 10.49
C GLU A 105 -11.34 -8.07 11.71
N SER A 106 -10.93 -9.26 12.16
CA SER A 106 -9.96 -9.41 13.24
C SER A 106 -8.54 -9.19 12.74
N ASN A 107 -7.77 -8.37 13.46
CA ASN A 107 -6.32 -8.21 13.29
C ASN A 107 -5.88 -8.11 11.83
N LEU A 108 -6.19 -6.97 11.22
CA LEU A 108 -5.78 -6.66 9.86
C LEU A 108 -4.26 -6.50 9.76
N ILE A 109 -3.66 -7.19 8.80
CA ILE A 109 -2.23 -7.11 8.50
C ILE A 109 -2.06 -6.79 7.00
N LEU A 110 -1.26 -5.77 6.72
CA LEU A 110 -0.84 -5.42 5.37
C LEU A 110 0.48 -6.10 5.04
N LEU A 111 0.53 -6.72 3.87
CA LEU A 111 1.70 -7.37 3.30
C LEU A 111 2.06 -6.69 1.99
N VAL A 112 3.29 -6.21 1.87
CA VAL A 112 3.78 -5.59 0.63
C VAL A 112 5.09 -6.25 0.22
N ALA A 113 5.06 -6.91 -0.93
CA ALA A 113 6.21 -7.61 -1.47
C ALA A 113 6.01 -7.95 -2.95
N PRO A 114 7.07 -8.33 -3.66
CA PRO A 114 6.92 -8.89 -4.99
C PRO A 114 5.99 -10.11 -5.03
N ASP A 115 5.24 -10.27 -6.13
CA ASP A 115 4.22 -11.31 -6.28
C ASP A 115 4.74 -12.73 -5.99
N ASN A 116 5.98 -13.03 -6.37
CA ASN A 116 6.60 -14.33 -6.09
C ASN A 116 6.86 -14.57 -4.58
N ALA A 117 7.22 -13.53 -3.83
CA ALA A 117 7.42 -13.60 -2.40
C ALA A 117 6.09 -13.80 -1.66
N ILE A 118 5.02 -13.13 -2.10
CA ILE A 118 3.65 -13.35 -1.60
C ILE A 118 3.21 -14.80 -1.82
N LYS A 119 3.39 -15.34 -3.03
CA LYS A 119 3.02 -16.74 -3.35
C LYS A 119 3.77 -17.73 -2.47
N LYS A 120 5.07 -17.48 -2.24
CA LYS A 120 5.88 -18.31 -1.35
C LYS A 120 5.42 -18.21 0.11
N PHE A 121 5.11 -17.01 0.59
CA PHE A 121 4.52 -16.80 1.91
C PHE A 121 3.22 -17.58 2.09
N ALA A 122 2.30 -17.54 1.11
CA ALA A 122 1.05 -18.29 1.20
C ALA A 122 1.31 -19.79 1.33
N GLY A 123 2.22 -20.34 0.52
CA GLY A 123 2.59 -21.76 0.59
C GLY A 123 3.32 -22.16 1.88
N ASP A 124 4.18 -21.29 2.43
CA ASP A 124 4.86 -21.56 3.70
C ASP A 124 3.91 -21.42 4.89
N ALA A 125 2.99 -20.45 4.86
CA ALA A 125 1.96 -20.31 5.88
C ALA A 125 0.98 -21.50 5.91
N GLU A 126 0.63 -22.04 4.74
CA GLU A 126 -0.18 -23.26 4.62
C GLU A 126 0.54 -24.48 5.23
N LYS A 127 1.84 -24.68 4.93
CA LYS A 127 2.64 -25.77 5.52
C LYS A 127 2.69 -25.70 7.05
N ASP A 128 2.78 -24.48 7.58
CA ASP A 128 2.82 -24.22 9.03
C ASP A 128 1.41 -24.24 9.67
N ASN A 129 0.35 -24.57 8.91
CA ASN A 129 -1.05 -24.57 9.35
C ASN A 129 -1.51 -23.23 9.95
N ILE A 130 -0.97 -22.13 9.43
CA ILE A 130 -1.33 -20.77 9.83
C ILE A 130 -2.63 -20.38 9.12
N LYS A 131 -3.64 -19.95 9.88
CA LYS A 131 -4.94 -19.55 9.32
C LYS A 131 -5.02 -18.04 9.16
N PHE A 132 -5.38 -17.60 7.96
CA PHE A 132 -5.66 -16.20 7.64
C PHE A 132 -6.60 -16.14 6.44
N SER A 133 -7.27 -15.00 6.26
CA SER A 133 -8.15 -14.72 5.13
C SER A 133 -7.59 -13.58 4.30
N PHE A 134 -7.56 -13.73 2.97
CA PHE A 134 -7.27 -12.65 2.04
C PHE A 134 -8.50 -11.75 1.92
N ILE A 135 -8.33 -10.45 2.19
CA ILE A 135 -9.44 -9.48 2.18
C ILE A 135 -9.38 -8.61 0.93
N LEU A 136 -8.23 -8.00 0.65
CA LEU A 136 -8.01 -7.14 -0.52
C LEU A 136 -6.63 -7.39 -1.11
N GLU A 137 -6.49 -7.24 -2.42
CA GLU A 137 -5.22 -7.31 -3.14
C GLU A 137 -5.22 -6.27 -4.26
N ASP A 138 -4.06 -5.62 -4.44
CA ASP A 138 -3.76 -4.86 -5.64
C ASP A 138 -2.28 -4.99 -6.01
N LYS A 139 -1.96 -4.77 -7.28
CA LYS A 139 -0.61 -4.91 -7.83
C LYS A 139 -0.17 -3.66 -8.55
N THR A 140 1.14 -3.45 -8.62
CA THR A 140 1.70 -2.37 -9.43
C THR A 140 1.34 -2.59 -10.90
N THR A 141 1.03 -1.51 -11.60
CA THR A 141 0.84 -1.52 -13.06
C THR A 141 2.17 -1.32 -13.79
N GLY A 142 3.20 -0.82 -13.09
CA GLY A 142 4.58 -0.74 -13.54
C GLY A 142 5.50 -1.66 -12.75
N PHE A 143 6.76 -1.71 -13.18
CA PHE A 143 7.81 -2.45 -12.47
C PHE A 143 8.48 -1.58 -11.41
N ILE A 144 8.88 -2.20 -10.30
CA ILE A 144 9.62 -1.52 -9.25
C ILE A 144 11.13 -1.52 -9.51
N GLU A 145 11.83 -0.54 -8.96
CA GLU A 145 13.28 -0.46 -9.06
C GLU A 145 13.99 -1.61 -8.32
N THR A 146 14.93 -2.22 -9.01
CA THR A 146 15.83 -3.24 -8.45
C THR A 146 17.28 -2.87 -8.71
N ASP A 147 18.10 -2.97 -7.66
CA ASP A 147 19.54 -2.71 -7.72
C ASP A 147 20.36 -3.96 -7.34
N VAL A 148 21.54 -4.12 -7.92
CA VAL A 148 22.48 -5.18 -7.53
C VAL A 148 23.40 -4.67 -6.44
N SER A 149 23.42 -5.35 -5.29
CA SER A 149 24.31 -5.01 -4.17
C SER A 149 25.78 -5.35 -4.42
N ILE A 150 26.10 -6.33 -5.28
CA ILE A 150 27.49 -6.70 -5.62
C ILE A 150 28.18 -5.61 -6.44
N THR A 151 27.46 -4.90 -7.30
CA THR A 151 28.07 -4.05 -8.32
C THR A 151 28.73 -2.81 -7.73
N ASN A 152 28.38 -2.43 -6.49
CA ASN A 152 29.06 -1.39 -5.73
C ASN A 152 30.53 -1.72 -5.40
N HIS A 153 30.94 -3.00 -5.45
CA HIS A 153 32.31 -3.44 -5.22
C HIS A 153 33.04 -3.88 -6.49
N LEU A 154 32.40 -3.79 -7.65
CA LEU A 154 33.01 -4.16 -8.93
C LEU A 154 33.74 -2.97 -9.59
N PRO A 155 34.87 -3.20 -10.27
CA PRO A 155 35.48 -2.22 -11.16
C PRO A 155 34.48 -1.73 -12.22
N LYS A 156 34.58 -0.45 -12.61
CA LYS A 156 33.61 0.24 -13.49
C LYS A 156 33.25 -0.56 -14.76
N LEU A 157 34.25 -1.17 -15.42
CA LEU A 157 34.05 -2.01 -16.61
C LEU A 157 33.13 -3.22 -16.39
N LEU A 158 33.24 -3.91 -15.25
CA LEU A 158 32.37 -5.06 -14.93
C LEU A 158 31.00 -4.59 -14.46
N ARG A 159 30.94 -3.49 -13.72
CA ARG A 159 29.69 -2.86 -13.31
C ARG A 159 28.85 -2.44 -14.51
N ASP A 160 29.44 -1.81 -15.52
CA ASP A 160 28.73 -1.32 -16.72
C ASP A 160 28.12 -2.47 -17.56
N VAL A 161 28.66 -3.69 -17.43
CA VAL A 161 28.13 -4.90 -18.10
C VAL A 161 27.08 -5.62 -17.23
N VAL A 162 27.29 -5.68 -15.91
CA VAL A 162 26.46 -6.45 -14.99
C VAL A 162 25.22 -5.67 -14.54
N ASP A 163 25.33 -4.37 -14.25
CA ASP A 163 24.21 -3.53 -13.79
C ASP A 163 22.99 -3.63 -14.73
N PRO A 164 23.12 -3.51 -16.07
CA PRO A 164 21.98 -3.63 -16.98
C PRO A 164 21.27 -4.99 -16.90
N LEU A 165 22.01 -6.10 -16.78
CA LEU A 165 21.43 -7.46 -16.79
C LEU A 165 20.47 -7.70 -15.61
N PHE A 166 20.71 -7.05 -14.49
CA PHE A 166 19.92 -7.19 -13.27
C PHE A 166 18.99 -6.01 -13.00
N LYS A 167 19.26 -4.83 -13.55
CA LYS A 167 18.28 -3.73 -13.58
C LYS A 167 17.08 -4.04 -14.48
N LEU A 168 17.19 -5.05 -15.33
CA LEU A 168 16.12 -5.56 -16.21
C LEU A 168 15.20 -6.61 -15.54
N THR A 169 15.39 -6.96 -14.27
CA THR A 169 14.38 -7.78 -13.58
C THR A 169 13.18 -6.93 -13.18
N ASP A 170 12.32 -6.76 -14.16
CA ASP A 170 10.96 -6.24 -14.06
C ASP A 170 10.18 -6.99 -12.96
N MET A 171 9.95 -6.36 -11.81
CA MET A 171 9.22 -6.95 -10.68
C MET A 171 7.89 -6.25 -10.42
N VAL A 172 6.82 -7.03 -10.28
CA VAL A 172 5.49 -6.55 -9.88
C VAL A 172 5.37 -6.65 -8.35
N LEU A 173 5.06 -5.54 -7.71
CA LEU A 173 4.79 -5.47 -6.27
C LEU A 173 3.30 -5.75 -6.02
N SER A 174 3.02 -6.59 -5.05
CA SER A 174 1.67 -6.89 -4.57
C SER A 174 1.48 -6.28 -3.18
N THR A 175 0.36 -5.59 -3.00
CA THR A 175 -0.10 -5.06 -1.71
C THR A 175 -1.34 -5.84 -1.33
N ILE A 176 -1.33 -6.48 -0.17
CA ILE A 176 -2.38 -7.38 0.27
C ILE A 176 -2.80 -7.02 1.68
N LEU A 177 -4.12 -6.97 1.91
CA LEU A 177 -4.72 -6.93 3.23
C LEU A 177 -5.21 -8.32 3.61
N ILE A 178 -4.73 -8.84 4.73
CA ILE A 178 -5.19 -10.10 5.33
C ILE A 178 -5.83 -9.86 6.69
N SER A 179 -6.67 -10.79 7.11
CA SER A 179 -7.30 -10.90 8.43
C SER A 179 -6.86 -12.21 9.07
N THR A 180 -6.58 -12.21 10.37
CA THR A 180 -6.13 -13.41 11.09
C THR A 180 -6.55 -13.40 12.56
N ASP A 181 -6.48 -14.56 13.21
CA ASP A 181 -6.64 -14.63 14.66
C ASP A 181 -5.35 -14.19 15.37
N GLU A 182 -5.49 -13.60 16.56
CA GLU A 182 -4.38 -13.14 17.41
C GLU A 182 -3.24 -14.16 17.58
N GLN A 183 -3.60 -15.43 17.72
CA GLN A 183 -2.64 -16.53 17.92
C GLN A 183 -1.67 -16.71 16.75
N TYR A 184 -2.06 -16.30 15.54
CA TYR A 184 -1.29 -16.50 14.31
C TYR A 184 -0.43 -15.29 13.94
N ILE A 185 -0.65 -14.10 14.54
CA ILE A 185 0.07 -12.86 14.20
C ILE A 185 1.59 -13.05 14.25
N LYS A 186 2.11 -13.63 15.35
CA LYS A 186 3.55 -13.86 15.52
C LYS A 186 4.12 -14.80 14.46
N GLN A 187 3.35 -15.81 14.06
CA GLN A 187 3.77 -16.77 13.04
C GLN A 187 3.74 -16.13 11.65
N ILE A 188 2.70 -15.35 11.34
CA ILE A 188 2.60 -14.55 10.11
C ILE A 188 3.81 -13.61 9.98
N LYS A 189 4.11 -12.82 11.02
CA LYS A 189 5.29 -11.93 11.05
C LYS A 189 6.58 -12.71 10.81
N LYS A 190 6.72 -13.90 11.41
CA LYS A 190 7.89 -14.77 11.20
C LYS A 190 8.02 -15.25 9.75
N VAL A 191 6.96 -15.81 9.18
CA VAL A 191 6.97 -16.33 7.79
C VAL A 191 7.15 -15.19 6.79
N ALA A 192 6.52 -14.03 7.04
CA ALA A 192 6.68 -12.84 6.22
C ALA A 192 8.13 -12.33 6.24
N ASN A 193 8.78 -12.27 7.40
CA ASN A 193 10.19 -11.88 7.50
C ASN A 193 11.12 -12.87 6.75
N SER A 194 10.88 -14.18 6.89
CA SER A 194 11.62 -15.20 6.14
C SER A 194 11.45 -15.09 4.62
N ASN A 195 10.31 -14.55 4.17
CA ASN A 195 10.01 -14.30 2.76
C ASN A 195 10.33 -12.87 2.31
N GLN A 196 11.00 -12.07 3.16
CA GLN A 196 11.35 -10.67 2.87
C GLN A 196 10.12 -9.84 2.49
N ILE A 197 9.06 -9.92 3.28
CA ILE A 197 7.82 -9.17 3.08
C ILE A 197 7.79 -8.00 4.06
N PHE A 198 7.42 -6.81 3.56
CA PHE A 198 7.12 -5.68 4.42
C PHE A 198 5.74 -5.86 5.05
N VAL A 199 5.68 -5.77 6.38
CA VAL A 199 4.49 -6.07 7.17
C VAL A 199 4.11 -4.86 8.00
N VAL A 200 2.81 -4.53 8.00
CA VAL A 200 2.24 -3.47 8.81
C VAL A 200 0.99 -4.01 9.51
N GLU A 201 0.94 -3.92 10.84
CA GLU A 201 -0.27 -4.24 11.60
C GLU A 201 -1.19 -3.01 11.65
N PHE A 202 -2.43 -3.17 11.19
CA PHE A 202 -3.35 -2.04 11.06
C PHE A 202 -3.77 -1.46 12.43
N LYS A 203 -3.75 -2.30 13.48
CA LYS A 203 -4.09 -1.91 14.84
C LYS A 203 -3.06 -0.96 15.47
N GLU A 204 -1.77 -1.19 15.21
CA GLU A 204 -0.68 -0.31 15.67
C GLU A 204 -0.87 1.13 15.14
N ILE A 205 -1.53 1.28 13.99
CA ILE A 205 -1.76 2.57 13.34
C ILE A 205 -3.01 3.29 13.86
N ILE A 206 -4.08 2.54 14.18
CA ILE A 206 -5.33 3.13 14.66
C ILE A 206 -5.19 3.60 16.11
N GLU A 207 -4.36 2.93 16.91
CA GLU A 207 -4.13 3.30 18.32
C GLU A 207 -3.21 4.53 18.48
N GLU A 208 -2.53 4.98 17.42
CA GLU A 208 -1.70 6.19 17.40
C GLU A 208 -2.47 7.50 17.10
N GLU A 209 -3.78 7.45 16.80
CA GLU A 209 -4.67 8.63 16.63
C GLU A 209 -5.45 9.00 17.91
#